data_AF-A0A920BR09-F1
#
_entry.id   AF-A0A920BR09-F1
#
_cell.length_a   1.000
_cell.length_b   1.000
_cell.length_c   1.000
_cell.angle_alpha   90.00
_cell.angle_beta   90.00
_cell.angle_gamma   90.00
#
_symmetry.space_group_name_H-M   'P 1'
#
loop_
_entity.id
_entity.type
_entity.pdbx_description
1 polymer ?
#
loop_
_entity_poly.entity_id
_entity_poly.type
_entity_poly.pdbx_seq_one_letter_code
_entity_poly.pdbx_strand_id
1 'polypeptide(L)'
;MSRNRRRSTQRAEIEEQVAELPEESAEVSPSRRRSAQRAETEEQVAELPPPQSEANRSRRRSAWPTEPPSVTGERQHEEHRTASVGALSGQLPPGMDHQPGVIATPAGRYLRQAARDDAPARLGTPPSDIDDAARRVWEIAFGLAVRRRFEPETPLTEISRTVATAVHEHAVAGLPILDAEMLVRHALGETVPIGDIDGSILLAVHLLLFASLADELALGDEELDAIIADAEEKAASLVPA
;
A
#
# COMPACT_ATOMS: atom_id res chain seq x y z
N MET A 1 -33.69 13.74 45.57
CA MET A 1 -33.51 15.15 45.95
C MET A 1 -32.02 15.46 45.85
N SER A 2 -31.47 16.55 45.33
CA SER A 2 -31.85 17.69 44.49
C SER A 2 -30.57 18.54 44.40
N ARG A 3 -30.28 19.19 43.25
CA ARG A 3 -29.27 20.28 43.04
C ARG A 3 -27.83 19.79 42.80
N ASN A 4 -27.01 20.29 41.87
CA ASN A 4 -26.97 21.47 40.99
C ASN A 4 -26.00 21.12 39.83
N ARG A 5 -26.34 21.14 38.54
CA ARG A 5 -26.47 22.31 37.64
C ARG A 5 -25.54 23.47 37.99
N ARG A 6 -24.38 23.57 37.32
CA ARG A 6 -23.66 24.81 36.96
C ARG A 6 -22.37 24.48 36.20
N ARG A 7 -22.37 24.70 34.88
CA ARG A 7 -21.28 25.28 34.05
C ARG A 7 -21.54 24.99 32.57
N SER A 8 -22.63 25.58 32.08
CA SER A 8 -22.78 26.00 30.68
C SER A 8 -22.62 27.51 30.72
N THR A 9 -21.50 28.05 30.24
CA THR A 9 -21.29 29.45 29.79
C THR A 9 -19.79 29.68 29.53
N GLN A 10 -19.27 29.11 28.44
CA GLN A 10 -18.00 29.56 27.85
C GLN A 10 -18.03 29.38 26.33
N ARG A 11 -19.18 29.70 25.73
CA ARG A 11 -19.48 29.65 24.30
C ARG A 11 -20.21 30.94 23.93
N ALA A 12 -19.51 32.06 24.01
CA ALA A 12 -19.87 33.37 23.45
C ALA A 12 -18.79 34.36 23.88
N GLU A 13 -17.73 34.52 23.07
CA GLU A 13 -16.80 35.69 23.06
C GLU A 13 -15.61 35.41 22.10
N ILE A 14 -15.89 35.05 20.84
CA ILE A 14 -14.92 35.23 19.73
C ILE A 14 -15.76 35.57 18.48
N GLU A 15 -16.40 36.74 18.51
CA GLU A 15 -17.12 37.31 17.37
C GLU A 15 -16.99 38.83 17.43
N GLU A 16 -15.76 39.35 17.31
CA GLU A 16 -15.55 40.77 16.95
C GLU A 16 -14.11 41.00 16.47
N GLN A 17 -13.86 40.71 15.20
CA GLN A 17 -12.81 41.39 14.42
C GLN A 17 -13.15 41.25 12.92
N VAL A 18 -14.18 41.99 12.55
CA VAL A 18 -14.47 42.40 11.18
C VAL A 18 -13.44 43.49 10.83
N ALA A 19 -12.37 43.10 10.14
CA ALA A 19 -11.49 44.04 9.48
C ALA A 19 -11.86 44.06 7.99
N GLU A 20 -12.33 45.22 7.56
CA GLU A 20 -12.59 45.62 6.19
C GLU A 20 -11.43 45.24 5.26
N LEU A 21 -11.74 44.54 4.17
CA LEU A 21 -10.87 44.47 3.00
C LEU A 21 -11.61 45.07 1.80
N PRO A 22 -10.92 45.88 0.97
CA PRO A 22 -11.53 46.72 -0.05
C PRO A 22 -11.98 45.92 -1.26
N GLU A 23 -13.16 46.28 -1.76
CA GLU A 23 -13.67 45.89 -3.07
C GLU A 23 -12.80 46.50 -4.18
N GLU A 24 -11.83 45.74 -4.70
CA GLU A 24 -11.16 46.10 -5.95
C GLU A 24 -11.86 45.41 -7.13
N SER A 25 -12.69 46.23 -7.78
CA SER A 25 -13.28 45.98 -9.08
C SER A 25 -12.19 45.87 -10.16
N ALA A 26 -12.13 44.76 -10.88
CA ALA A 26 -11.43 44.69 -12.16
C ALA A 26 -12.15 43.73 -13.13
N GLU A 27 -13.01 44.35 -13.95
CA GLU A 27 -13.09 44.18 -15.41
C GLU A 27 -13.04 42.77 -16.02
N VAL A 28 -14.24 42.24 -16.26
CA VAL A 28 -14.77 41.92 -17.60
C VAL A 28 -13.72 41.87 -18.74
N SER A 29 -13.47 40.66 -19.25
CA SER A 29 -12.98 40.46 -20.63
C SER A 29 -13.73 39.30 -21.30
N PRO A 30 -14.68 39.59 -22.21
CA PRO A 30 -15.24 38.60 -23.12
C PRO A 30 -14.55 38.69 -24.48
N SER A 31 -14.61 37.58 -25.22
CA SER A 31 -14.32 37.43 -26.65
C SER A 31 -12.86 37.33 -27.10
N ARG A 32 -12.50 36.15 -27.61
CA ARG A 32 -12.25 35.92 -29.06
C ARG A 32 -11.98 34.42 -29.27
N ARG A 33 -12.91 33.69 -29.90
CA ARG A 33 -12.88 33.38 -31.34
C ARG A 33 -11.49 32.95 -31.84
N ARG A 34 -11.31 31.65 -32.06
CA ARG A 34 -10.67 31.03 -33.23
C ARG A 34 -11.23 29.59 -33.31
N SER A 35 -12.12 29.27 -34.25
CA SER A 35 -11.80 28.96 -35.66
C SER A 35 -10.82 27.79 -35.70
N ALA A 36 -11.30 26.55 -35.82
CA ALA A 36 -11.51 25.89 -37.12
C ALA A 36 -10.19 25.64 -37.88
N GLN A 37 -9.65 24.44 -37.70
CA GLN A 37 -8.75 23.67 -38.57
C GLN A 37 -8.91 22.23 -38.05
N ARG A 38 -9.55 21.27 -38.71
CA ARG A 38 -9.52 20.81 -40.11
C ARG A 38 -8.11 20.53 -40.61
N ALA A 39 -7.61 19.36 -40.23
CA ALA A 39 -6.78 18.45 -41.02
C ALA A 39 -7.15 17.06 -40.45
N GLU A 40 -7.96 16.22 -41.10
CA GLU A 40 -7.61 15.43 -42.29
C GLU A 40 -6.19 14.85 -42.16
N THR A 41 -6.09 13.70 -41.49
CA THR A 41 -4.98 12.76 -41.67
C THR A 41 -5.51 11.34 -41.47
N GLU A 42 -5.83 10.73 -42.61
CA GLU A 42 -5.58 9.34 -42.99
C GLU A 42 -5.94 8.24 -41.98
N GLU A 43 -7.18 7.78 -42.15
CA GLU A 43 -7.57 6.38 -42.31
C GLU A 43 -6.44 5.48 -42.85
N GLN A 44 -5.62 4.91 -41.96
CA GLN A 44 -4.89 3.66 -42.22
C GLN A 44 -5.68 2.51 -41.61
N VAL A 45 -6.43 1.85 -42.49
CA VAL A 45 -7.02 0.54 -42.31
C VAL A 45 -5.90 -0.46 -42.05
N ALA A 46 -5.60 -0.71 -40.78
CA ALA A 46 -4.83 -1.88 -40.37
C ALA A 46 -5.74 -3.11 -40.51
N GLU A 47 -5.57 -3.77 -41.64
CA GLU A 47 -6.09 -5.08 -42.00
C GLU A 47 -5.89 -6.07 -40.83
N LEU A 48 -6.98 -6.35 -40.12
CA LEU A 48 -7.04 -7.39 -39.09
C LEU A 48 -6.85 -8.76 -39.77
N PRO A 49 -5.85 -9.57 -39.38
CA PRO A 49 -5.77 -10.94 -39.83
C PRO A 49 -6.98 -11.74 -39.33
N PRO A 50 -7.50 -12.69 -40.13
CA PRO A 50 -8.70 -13.45 -39.79
C PRO A 50 -8.50 -14.32 -38.54
N PRO A 51 -9.57 -14.59 -37.77
CA PRO A 51 -9.52 -15.53 -36.66
C PRO A 51 -9.21 -16.94 -37.19
N GLN A 52 -8.02 -17.45 -36.90
CA GLN A 52 -7.71 -18.85 -37.17
C GLN A 52 -8.51 -19.74 -36.23
N SER A 53 -9.35 -20.53 -36.87
CA SER A 53 -10.25 -21.53 -36.34
C SER A 53 -9.56 -22.61 -35.49
N GLU A 54 -10.27 -22.99 -34.45
CA GLU A 54 -10.12 -24.20 -33.65
C GLU A 54 -9.76 -25.45 -34.49
N ALA A 55 -8.63 -26.08 -34.17
CA ALA A 55 -8.42 -27.51 -34.36
C ALA A 55 -7.13 -27.96 -33.67
N ASN A 56 -7.19 -28.31 -32.39
CA ASN A 56 -6.29 -29.38 -31.92
C ASN A 56 -6.94 -30.24 -30.84
N ARG A 57 -7.65 -31.24 -31.33
CA ARG A 57 -7.99 -32.45 -30.60
C ARG A 57 -6.71 -33.24 -30.31
N SER A 58 -6.72 -33.95 -29.19
CA SER A 58 -6.01 -35.23 -28.99
C SER A 58 -4.50 -35.21 -28.72
N ARG A 59 -4.15 -35.07 -27.44
CA ARG A 59 -3.07 -35.86 -26.79
C ARG A 59 -3.54 -36.16 -25.36
N ARG A 60 -4.07 -37.34 -25.02
CA ARG A 60 -3.41 -38.66 -24.96
C ARG A 60 -2.08 -38.59 -24.20
N ARG A 61 -2.12 -38.82 -22.88
CA ARG A 61 -1.11 -39.50 -22.05
C ARG A 61 -1.70 -39.68 -20.64
N SER A 62 -2.08 -40.91 -20.27
CA SER A 62 -1.24 -41.87 -19.55
C SER A 62 -1.02 -41.41 -18.11
N ALA A 63 -1.86 -41.87 -17.17
CA ALA A 63 -1.52 -43.00 -16.30
C ALA A 63 -0.25 -42.72 -15.48
N TRP A 64 -0.44 -42.28 -14.24
CA TRP A 64 0.61 -42.33 -13.22
C TRP A 64 0.23 -43.40 -12.19
N PRO A 65 1.11 -44.39 -11.97
CA PRO A 65 0.89 -45.47 -11.02
C PRO A 65 1.30 -45.06 -9.60
N THR A 66 0.55 -45.62 -8.65
CA THR A 66 1.02 -46.36 -7.47
C THR A 66 2.05 -45.71 -6.54
N GLU A 67 1.60 -45.60 -5.28
CA GLU A 67 2.34 -45.49 -4.03
C GLU A 67 3.77 -46.08 -4.03
N PRO A 68 4.64 -45.47 -3.22
CA PRO A 68 5.55 -46.27 -2.41
C PRO A 68 5.67 -45.70 -0.96
N PRO A 69 6.41 -46.35 -0.04
CA PRO A 69 5.81 -47.05 1.10
C PRO A 69 6.08 -46.35 2.43
N SER A 70 5.31 -46.77 3.44
CA SER A 70 5.57 -46.51 4.86
C SER A 70 6.99 -46.94 5.25
N VAL A 71 7.84 -45.97 5.59
CA VAL A 71 9.12 -46.22 6.28
C VAL A 71 8.91 -45.90 7.76
N THR A 72 8.64 -46.95 8.52
CA THR A 72 8.77 -46.98 9.97
C THR A 72 10.27 -47.06 10.28
N GLY A 73 10.84 -45.98 10.79
CA GLY A 73 12.24 -45.89 11.18
C GLY A 73 12.36 -45.20 12.53
N GLU A 74 12.34 -45.99 13.60
CA GLU A 74 12.86 -45.61 14.91
C GLU A 74 14.31 -45.13 14.77
N ARG A 75 14.60 -43.91 15.23
CA ARG A 75 15.93 -43.55 15.71
C ARG A 75 15.82 -42.88 17.07
N GLN A 76 16.21 -43.69 18.04
CA GLN A 76 16.57 -43.35 19.40
C GLN A 76 17.82 -42.43 19.43
N HIS A 77 17.82 -41.53 20.42
CA HIS A 77 18.96 -40.95 21.14
C HIS A 77 20.10 -40.26 20.36
N GLU A 78 20.33 -38.97 20.66
CA GLU A 78 21.52 -38.55 21.41
C GLU A 78 21.44 -37.08 21.85
N GLU A 79 21.41 -36.89 23.17
CA GLU A 79 21.78 -35.67 23.86
C GLU A 79 23.28 -35.41 23.68
N HIS A 80 23.70 -34.23 23.23
CA HIS A 80 24.97 -33.58 23.62
C HIS A 80 24.95 -32.11 23.10
N ARG A 81 24.61 -31.12 23.94
CA ARG A 81 25.51 -30.27 24.77
C ARG A 81 26.31 -29.19 24.02
N THR A 82 26.01 -27.94 24.38
CA THR A 82 26.89 -26.80 24.71
C THR A 82 26.78 -25.50 23.89
N ALA A 83 26.46 -24.45 24.65
CA ALA A 83 26.71 -23.01 24.53
C ALA A 83 27.17 -22.44 23.18
N SER A 84 26.31 -21.60 22.61
CA SER A 84 26.74 -20.46 21.78
C SER A 84 26.20 -19.18 22.39
N VAL A 85 27.12 -18.36 22.90
CA VAL A 85 26.90 -17.00 23.38
C VAL A 85 27.00 -16.09 22.15
N GLY A 86 25.94 -15.35 21.85
CA GLY A 86 25.96 -14.28 20.85
C GLY A 86 24.76 -14.27 19.91
N ALA A 87 23.56 -14.08 20.45
CA ALA A 87 22.36 -13.81 19.65
C ALA A 87 21.87 -12.38 19.94
N LEU A 88 22.26 -11.44 19.08
CA LEU A 88 21.41 -10.29 18.74
C LEU A 88 20.39 -10.77 17.71
N SER A 89 19.59 -11.76 18.10
CA SER A 89 18.52 -12.30 17.29
C SER A 89 17.23 -11.89 17.97
N GLY A 90 16.48 -10.99 17.34
CA GLY A 90 15.11 -10.63 17.71
C GLY A 90 14.21 -11.84 17.56
N GLN A 91 14.37 -12.79 18.48
CA GLN A 91 13.64 -14.04 18.51
C GLN A 91 12.22 -13.68 18.94
N LEU A 92 11.35 -13.54 17.94
CA LEU A 92 9.92 -13.39 18.14
C LEU A 92 9.44 -14.49 19.10
N PRO A 93 8.54 -14.16 20.03
CA PRO A 93 8.07 -15.09 21.05
C PRO A 93 7.51 -16.37 20.40
N PRO A 94 7.97 -17.57 20.79
CA PRO A 94 7.47 -18.82 20.25
C PRO A 94 6.02 -19.02 20.68
N GLY A 95 5.10 -19.15 19.72
CA GLY A 95 3.69 -19.49 19.97
C GLY A 95 2.63 -18.64 19.27
N MET A 96 3.03 -17.67 18.46
CA MET A 96 2.08 -17.00 17.57
C MET A 96 2.01 -17.78 16.26
N ASP A 97 1.09 -18.74 16.19
CA ASP A 97 0.66 -19.34 14.93
C ASP A 97 -0.01 -18.24 14.09
N HIS A 98 0.79 -17.40 13.43
CA HIS A 98 0.31 -16.49 12.41
C HIS A 98 -0.18 -17.34 11.25
N GLN A 99 -1.46 -17.72 11.29
CA GLN A 99 -2.16 -18.21 10.12
C GLN A 99 -2.06 -17.13 9.04
N PRO A 100 -1.32 -17.36 7.94
CA PRO A 100 -1.22 -16.39 6.86
C PRO A 100 -2.64 -16.08 6.37
N GLY A 101 -2.96 -14.79 6.27
CA GLY A 101 -4.30 -14.30 5.88
C GLY A 101 -5.29 -13.99 7.00
N VAL A 102 -4.92 -14.08 8.29
CA VAL A 102 -5.77 -13.57 9.38
C VAL A 102 -5.39 -12.12 9.68
N ILE A 103 -6.34 -11.20 9.50
CA ILE A 103 -6.24 -9.80 9.94
C ILE A 103 -5.86 -9.77 11.42
N ALA A 104 -4.59 -9.52 11.73
CA ALA A 104 -4.05 -9.69 13.06
C ALA A 104 -4.31 -8.47 13.96
N THR A 105 -4.34 -7.27 13.36
CA THR A 105 -4.41 -6.00 14.12
C THR A 105 -5.58 -5.11 13.68
N PRO A 106 -6.11 -4.26 14.58
CA PRO A 106 -7.04 -3.19 14.20
C PRO A 106 -6.42 -2.19 13.22
N ALA A 107 -5.14 -1.85 13.38
CA ALA A 107 -4.35 -1.02 12.48
C ALA A 107 -4.35 -1.55 11.03
N GLY A 108 -4.00 -2.82 10.83
CA GLY A 108 -4.04 -3.45 9.52
C GLY A 108 -5.46 -3.50 8.94
N ARG A 109 -6.50 -3.66 9.78
CA ARG A 109 -7.91 -3.58 9.34
C ARG A 109 -8.26 -2.20 8.82
N TYR A 110 -7.87 -1.14 9.54
CA TYR A 110 -8.08 0.24 9.13
C TYR A 110 -7.40 0.54 7.80
N LEU A 111 -6.13 0.18 7.63
CA LEU A 111 -5.39 0.41 6.38
C LEU A 111 -6.00 -0.32 5.19
N ARG A 112 -6.47 -1.57 5.37
CA ARG A 112 -7.23 -2.28 4.33
C ARG A 112 -8.56 -1.62 4.01
N GLN A 113 -9.22 -1.01 5.00
CA GLN A 113 -10.47 -0.29 4.77
C GLN A 113 -10.20 1.00 4.00
N ALA A 114 -9.20 1.79 4.40
CA ALA A 114 -8.72 2.95 3.65
C ALA A 114 -8.36 2.57 2.20
N ALA A 115 -7.62 1.47 2.00
CA ALA A 115 -7.32 0.95 0.67
C ALA A 115 -8.57 0.62 -0.16
N ARG A 116 -9.67 0.17 0.46
CA ARG A 116 -10.93 -0.12 -0.27
C ARG A 116 -11.71 1.15 -0.60
N ASP A 117 -11.67 2.13 0.30
CA ASP A 117 -12.37 3.39 0.14
C ASP A 117 -11.66 4.30 -0.88
N ASP A 118 -10.32 4.25 -0.90
CA ASP A 118 -9.46 5.04 -1.79
C ASP A 118 -9.07 4.32 -3.08
N ALA A 119 -9.16 2.98 -3.14
CA ALA A 119 -8.98 2.27 -4.40
C ALA A 119 -10.14 2.66 -5.34
N PRO A 120 -9.87 3.23 -6.52
CA PRO A 120 -10.91 3.44 -7.50
C PRO A 120 -11.56 2.09 -7.76
N ALA A 121 -12.89 2.01 -7.59
CA ALA A 121 -13.67 0.78 -7.60
C ALA A 121 -13.42 -0.12 -8.83
N ARG A 122 -12.79 0.42 -9.88
CA ARG A 122 -12.12 -0.29 -10.98
C ARG A 122 -10.93 0.55 -11.46
N LEU A 123 -9.78 -0.08 -11.73
CA LEU A 123 -8.58 0.45 -12.39
C LEU A 123 -8.88 1.12 -13.76
N GLY A 124 -9.59 2.25 -13.77
CA GLY A 124 -10.08 2.86 -15.01
C GLY A 124 -10.74 4.24 -14.87
N THR A 125 -11.03 4.69 -13.64
CA THR A 125 -11.38 6.10 -13.41
C THR A 125 -10.10 6.85 -13.04
N PRO A 126 -9.71 7.90 -13.78
CA PRO A 126 -8.53 8.68 -13.42
C PRO A 126 -8.73 9.25 -12.01
N PRO A 127 -7.71 9.17 -11.13
CA PRO A 127 -7.77 9.68 -9.77
C PRO A 127 -7.78 11.21 -9.80
N SER A 128 -8.91 11.83 -10.12
CA SER A 128 -8.95 13.30 -10.26
C SER A 128 -9.04 14.03 -8.92
N ASP A 129 -9.42 13.34 -7.84
CA ASP A 129 -9.82 14.00 -6.59
C ASP A 129 -9.11 13.46 -5.34
N ILE A 130 -8.15 12.53 -5.47
CA ILE A 130 -7.36 12.12 -4.31
C ILE A 130 -6.41 13.26 -3.99
N ASP A 131 -6.53 13.81 -2.77
CA ASP A 131 -5.66 14.87 -2.28
C ASP A 131 -4.19 14.45 -2.36
N ASP A 132 -3.41 15.16 -3.17
CA ASP A 132 -1.97 14.93 -3.33
C ASP A 132 -1.24 14.96 -1.97
N ALA A 133 -1.74 15.76 -1.01
CA ALA A 133 -1.20 15.82 0.34
C ALA A 133 -1.44 14.50 1.09
N ALA A 134 -2.66 13.95 1.05
CA ALA A 134 -2.98 12.67 1.67
C ALA A 134 -2.16 11.52 1.06
N ARG A 135 -2.02 11.50 -0.27
CA ARG A 135 -1.15 10.53 -0.96
C ARG A 135 0.29 10.59 -0.45
N ARG A 136 0.81 11.80 -0.23
CA ARG A 136 2.18 12.00 0.27
C ARG A 136 2.35 11.49 1.69
N VAL A 137 1.36 11.68 2.55
CA VAL A 137 1.37 11.13 3.92
C VAL A 137 1.46 9.60 3.86
N TRP A 138 0.64 8.94 3.03
CA TRP A 138 0.67 7.47 2.92
C TRP A 138 1.99 6.92 2.39
N GLU A 139 2.60 7.58 1.39
CA GLU A 139 3.92 7.22 0.89
C GLU A 139 4.99 7.29 2.01
N ILE A 140 4.97 8.36 2.81
CA ILE A 140 5.94 8.54 3.89
C ILE A 140 5.70 7.54 5.02
N ALA A 141 4.44 7.33 5.44
CA ALA A 141 4.06 6.38 6.47
C ALA A 141 4.47 4.95 6.08
N PHE A 142 4.20 4.55 4.82
CA PHE A 142 4.69 3.30 4.26
C PHE A 142 6.22 3.19 4.37
N GLY A 143 6.95 4.23 3.96
CA GLY A 143 8.41 4.25 4.06
C GLY A 143 8.93 4.12 5.49
N LEU A 144 8.24 4.70 6.48
CA LEU A 144 8.57 4.55 7.90
C LEU A 144 8.35 3.10 8.38
N ALA A 145 7.24 2.48 8.01
CA ALA A 145 6.96 1.08 8.34
C ALA A 145 7.97 0.12 7.70
N VAL A 146 8.35 0.36 6.44
CA VAL A 146 9.40 -0.40 5.73
C VAL A 146 10.73 -0.33 6.48
N ARG A 147 11.18 0.88 6.86
CA ARG A 147 12.44 1.06 7.60
C ARG A 147 12.39 0.54 9.04
N ARG A 148 11.20 0.31 9.60
CA ARG A 148 11.03 -0.38 10.89
C ARG A 148 11.15 -1.90 10.73
N ARG A 149 10.75 -2.45 9.57
CA ARG A 149 10.78 -3.89 9.28
C ARG A 149 12.12 -4.37 8.70
N PHE A 150 12.75 -3.56 7.86
CA PHE A 150 13.92 -3.95 7.08
C PHE A 150 15.08 -3.00 7.36
N GLU A 151 16.27 -3.58 7.47
CA GLU A 151 17.51 -2.84 7.49
C GLU A 151 17.88 -2.44 6.05
N PRO A 152 18.65 -1.36 5.85
CA PRO A 152 19.09 -0.94 4.50
C PRO A 152 19.86 -2.03 3.72
N GLU A 153 20.46 -3.00 4.42
CA GLU A 153 21.21 -4.12 3.83
C GLU A 153 20.41 -5.43 3.79
N THR A 154 19.09 -5.41 4.06
CA THR A 154 18.27 -6.62 4.02
C THR A 154 18.39 -7.33 2.66
N PRO A 155 18.64 -8.64 2.63
CA PRO A 155 18.77 -9.38 1.39
C PRO A 155 17.49 -9.30 0.53
N LEU A 156 17.66 -9.11 -0.78
CA LEU A 156 16.53 -9.02 -1.72
C LEU A 156 15.57 -10.20 -1.59
N THR A 157 16.08 -11.42 -1.38
CA THR A 157 15.24 -12.61 -1.21
C THR A 157 14.30 -12.56 -0.01
N GLU A 158 14.67 -11.83 1.04
CA GLU A 158 13.80 -11.61 2.20
C GLU A 158 12.70 -10.61 1.85
N ILE A 159 13.05 -9.49 1.22
CA ILE A 159 12.09 -8.49 0.72
C ILE A 159 11.09 -9.16 -0.22
N SER A 160 11.57 -9.90 -1.23
CA SER A 160 10.71 -10.59 -2.20
C SER A 160 9.77 -11.59 -1.52
N ARG A 161 10.21 -12.25 -0.44
CA ARG A 161 9.36 -13.18 0.32
C ARG A 161 8.23 -12.44 1.04
N THR A 162 8.54 -11.35 1.75
CA THR A 162 7.51 -10.56 2.44
C THR A 162 6.53 -9.96 1.45
N VAL A 163 7.02 -9.39 0.35
CA VAL A 163 6.18 -8.84 -0.73
C VAL A 163 5.30 -9.93 -1.34
N ALA A 164 5.85 -11.11 -1.65
CA ALA A 164 5.07 -12.22 -2.19
C ALA A 164 3.95 -12.67 -1.26
N THR A 165 4.21 -12.76 0.05
CA THR A 165 3.20 -13.08 1.05
C THR A 165 2.08 -12.03 1.06
N ALA A 166 2.43 -10.75 1.15
CA ALA A 166 1.44 -9.67 1.20
C ALA A 166 0.64 -9.57 -0.11
N VAL A 167 1.29 -9.66 -1.27
CA VAL A 167 0.59 -9.68 -2.57
C VAL A 167 -0.36 -10.87 -2.68
N HIS A 168 0.02 -12.03 -2.14
CA HIS A 168 -0.85 -13.19 -2.09
C HIS A 168 -2.07 -12.98 -1.17
N GLU A 169 -1.88 -12.39 0.01
CA GLU A 169 -2.97 -12.03 0.94
C GLU A 169 -3.96 -11.05 0.31
N HIS A 170 -3.47 -10.14 -0.55
CA HIS A 170 -4.27 -9.15 -1.27
C HIS A 170 -4.50 -9.52 -2.74
N ALA A 171 -4.51 -10.80 -3.10
CA ALA A 171 -4.58 -11.24 -4.50
C ALA A 171 -5.78 -10.66 -5.28
N VAL A 172 -6.89 -10.36 -4.60
CA VAL A 172 -8.08 -9.72 -5.19
C VAL A 172 -7.78 -8.33 -5.76
N ALA A 173 -6.81 -7.62 -5.19
CA ALA A 173 -6.37 -6.30 -5.67
C ALA A 173 -5.45 -6.38 -6.89
N GLY A 174 -4.94 -7.57 -7.25
CA GLY A 174 -4.13 -7.77 -8.46
C GLY A 174 -2.81 -6.99 -8.45
N LEU A 175 -2.18 -6.82 -7.28
CA LEU A 175 -0.99 -5.99 -7.15
C LEU A 175 0.21 -6.57 -7.95
N PRO A 176 0.89 -5.75 -8.77
CA PRO A 176 2.11 -6.17 -9.46
C PRO A 176 3.26 -6.36 -8.46
N ILE A 177 3.75 -7.60 -8.34
CA ILE A 177 4.76 -7.98 -7.35
C ILE A 177 6.09 -7.23 -7.51
N LEU A 178 6.50 -6.96 -8.76
CA LEU A 178 7.77 -6.27 -9.05
C LEU A 178 7.71 -4.79 -8.65
N ASP A 179 6.59 -4.11 -8.95
CA ASP A 179 6.40 -2.72 -8.56
C ASP A 179 6.37 -2.60 -7.03
N ALA A 180 5.73 -3.55 -6.34
CA ALA A 180 5.73 -3.59 -4.89
C ALA A 180 7.13 -3.78 -4.29
N GLU A 181 7.94 -4.68 -4.85
CA GLU A 181 9.34 -4.84 -4.45
C GLU A 181 10.15 -3.56 -4.68
N MET A 182 9.98 -2.92 -5.84
CA MET A 182 10.65 -1.65 -6.16
C MET A 182 10.31 -0.55 -5.16
N LEU A 183 9.06 -0.45 -4.71
CA LEU A 183 8.65 0.55 -3.73
C LEU A 183 9.27 0.30 -2.35
N VAL A 184 9.39 -0.96 -1.92
CA VAL A 184 10.10 -1.30 -0.67
C VAL A 184 11.57 -0.90 -0.78
N ARG A 185 12.24 -1.24 -1.89
CA ARG A 185 13.66 -0.88 -2.11
C ARG A 185 13.87 0.63 -2.18
N HIS A 186 12.98 1.35 -2.87
CA HIS A 186 12.98 2.81 -2.89
C HIS A 186 12.85 3.38 -1.47
N ALA A 187 11.95 2.85 -0.64
CA ALA A 187 11.77 3.29 0.74
C ALA A 187 12.99 3.02 1.65
N LEU A 188 13.83 2.04 1.30
CA LEU A 188 15.14 1.76 1.90
C LEU A 188 16.26 2.65 1.36
N GLY A 189 15.97 3.55 0.40
CA GLY A 189 16.93 4.48 -0.17
C GLY A 189 17.66 3.97 -1.41
N GLU A 190 17.28 2.80 -1.95
CA GLU A 190 17.83 2.33 -3.21
C GLU A 190 17.33 3.18 -4.39
N THR A 191 18.23 3.48 -5.34
CA THR A 191 17.85 4.15 -6.58
C THR A 191 17.22 3.15 -7.55
N VAL A 192 15.89 3.12 -7.62
CA VAL A 192 15.11 2.27 -8.51
C VAL A 192 14.09 3.10 -9.31
N PRO A 193 13.73 2.70 -10.55
CA PRO A 193 12.91 3.54 -11.42
C PRO A 193 11.41 3.46 -11.06
N ILE A 194 10.95 4.25 -10.10
CA ILE A 194 9.52 4.27 -9.70
C ILE A 194 8.64 5.22 -10.53
N GLY A 195 9.23 6.05 -11.38
CA GLY A 195 8.53 7.12 -12.10
C GLY A 195 7.52 6.63 -13.15
N ASP A 196 7.62 5.38 -13.59
CA ASP A 196 6.73 4.78 -14.59
C ASP A 196 5.56 3.99 -13.96
N ILE A 197 5.51 3.89 -12.62
CA ILE A 197 4.43 3.17 -11.93
C ILE A 197 3.19 4.06 -11.90
N ASP A 198 2.05 3.50 -12.30
CA ASP A 198 0.77 4.21 -12.28
C ASP A 198 0.41 4.68 -10.86
N GLY A 199 -0.09 5.92 -10.74
CA GLY A 199 -0.41 6.53 -9.44
C GLY A 199 -1.42 5.76 -8.61
N SER A 200 -2.38 5.07 -9.25
CA SER A 200 -3.34 4.22 -8.54
C SER A 200 -2.69 2.94 -8.01
N ILE A 201 -1.73 2.38 -8.75
CA ILE A 201 -0.92 1.23 -8.30
C ILE A 201 -0.03 1.64 -7.14
N LEU A 202 0.65 2.79 -7.22
CA LEU A 202 1.47 3.34 -6.14
C LEU A 202 0.67 3.43 -4.83
N LEU A 203 -0.50 4.06 -4.87
CA LEU A 203 -1.33 4.22 -3.67
C LEU A 203 -1.84 2.88 -3.12
N ALA A 204 -2.32 1.99 -4.01
CA ALA A 204 -2.81 0.67 -3.61
C ALA A 204 -1.70 -0.16 -2.95
N VAL A 205 -0.48 -0.14 -3.50
CA VAL A 205 0.68 -0.81 -2.90
C VAL A 205 1.03 -0.20 -1.56
N HIS A 206 1.16 1.13 -1.46
CA HIS A 206 1.49 1.78 -0.19
C HIS A 206 0.50 1.38 0.92
N LEU A 207 -0.82 1.43 0.65
CA LEU A 207 -1.82 1.10 1.67
C LEU A 207 -1.87 -0.39 2.02
N LEU A 208 -1.92 -1.27 1.01
CA LEU A 208 -2.10 -2.72 1.26
C LEU A 208 -0.83 -3.37 1.79
N LEU A 209 0.34 -2.97 1.30
CA LEU A 209 1.61 -3.47 1.80
C LEU A 209 1.90 -2.91 3.19
N PHE A 210 1.54 -1.64 3.46
CA PHE A 210 1.58 -1.10 4.83
C PHE A 210 0.62 -1.87 5.76
N ALA A 211 -0.58 -2.25 5.31
CA ALA A 211 -1.49 -3.05 6.12
C ALA A 211 -0.91 -4.41 6.51
N SER A 212 -0.24 -5.11 5.57
CA SER A 212 0.44 -6.37 5.88
C SER A 212 1.64 -6.17 6.80
N LEU A 213 2.42 -5.10 6.62
CA LEU A 213 3.51 -4.75 7.54
C LEU A 213 3.00 -4.40 8.94
N ALA A 214 1.86 -3.71 9.04
CA ALA A 214 1.24 -3.40 10.33
C ALA A 214 0.82 -4.67 11.08
N ASP A 215 0.26 -5.66 10.37
CA ASP A 215 -0.05 -6.96 10.95
C ASP A 215 1.21 -7.74 11.34
N GLU A 216 2.23 -7.78 10.47
CA GLU A 216 3.50 -8.48 10.72
C GLU A 216 4.27 -7.89 11.92
N LEU A 217 4.27 -6.57 12.05
CA LEU A 217 4.89 -5.84 13.17
C LEU A 217 3.98 -5.77 14.41
N ALA A 218 2.77 -6.33 14.34
CA ALA A 218 1.75 -6.28 15.38
C ALA A 218 1.46 -4.86 15.90
N LEU A 219 1.39 -3.88 14.98
CA LEU A 219 1.18 -2.47 15.34
C LEU A 219 -0.18 -2.26 16.02
N GLY A 220 -0.14 -1.62 17.19
CA GLY A 220 -1.34 -1.10 17.84
C GLY A 220 -1.82 0.22 17.22
N ASP A 221 -3.01 0.67 17.60
CA ASP A 221 -3.59 1.94 17.13
C ASP A 221 -2.68 3.13 17.47
N GLU A 222 -2.15 3.19 18.69
CA GLU A 222 -1.23 4.25 19.12
C GLU A 222 0.07 4.29 18.31
N GLU A 223 0.60 3.13 17.92
CA GLU A 223 1.82 3.04 17.10
C GLU A 223 1.55 3.43 15.64
N LEU A 224 0.39 3.05 15.12
CA LEU A 224 -0.04 3.46 13.79
C LEU A 224 -0.25 4.99 13.75
N ASP A 225 -0.95 5.54 14.74
CA ASP A 225 -1.18 6.98 14.87
C ASP A 225 0.15 7.75 14.96
N ALA A 226 1.13 7.23 15.70
CA ALA A 226 2.47 7.82 15.76
C ALA A 226 3.18 7.81 14.40
N ILE A 227 3.10 6.72 13.63
CA ILE A 227 3.67 6.64 12.28
C ILE A 227 2.99 7.64 11.34
N ILE A 228 1.67 7.79 11.43
CA ILE A 228 0.91 8.73 10.60
C ILE A 228 1.27 10.17 10.97
N ALA A 229 1.34 10.50 12.26
CA ALA A 229 1.73 11.83 12.72
C ALA A 229 3.16 12.21 12.26
N ASP A 230 4.12 11.28 12.38
CA ASP A 230 5.48 11.47 11.86
C ASP A 230 5.49 11.68 10.34
N ALA A 231 4.59 11.00 9.62
CA ALA A 231 4.46 11.13 8.18
C ALA A 231 3.84 12.47 7.77
N GLU A 232 2.84 12.96 8.50
CA GLU A 232 2.23 14.28 8.32
C GLU A 232 3.23 15.41 8.55
N GLU A 233 4.02 15.35 9.62
CA GLU A 233 5.07 16.34 9.90
C GLU A 233 6.09 16.40 8.76
N LYS A 234 6.56 15.23 8.30
CA LYS A 234 7.49 15.13 7.17
C LYS A 234 6.85 15.61 5.86
N ALA A 235 5.59 15.30 5.60
CA ALA A 235 4.88 15.76 4.42
C ALA A 235 4.77 17.29 4.40
N ALA A 236 4.41 17.90 5.53
CA ALA A 236 4.31 19.35 5.67
C ALA A 236 5.64 20.06 5.40
N SER A 237 6.77 19.44 5.78
CA SER A 237 8.11 19.99 5.52
C SER A 237 8.53 20.03 4.04
N LEU A 238 7.84 19.27 3.18
CA LEU A 238 8.14 19.19 1.74
C LEU A 238 7.35 20.17 0.89
N VAL A 239 6.28 20.77 1.43
CA VAL A 239 5.50 21.78 0.72
C VAL A 239 6.23 23.13 0.90
N PRO A 240 6.76 23.74 -0.18
CA PRO A 240 7.40 25.05 -0.06
C PRO A 240 6.35 26.09 0.36
N ALA A 241 6.70 26.90 1.36
CA ALA A 241 5.87 27.99 1.89
C ALA A 241 5.61 29.09 0.86
#